data_AF-A0AA42W8L6-F1
#
_entry.id   AF-A0AA42W8L6-F1
#
_cell.length_a   1.000
_cell.length_b   1.000
_cell.length_c   1.000
_cell.angle_alpha   90.00
_cell.angle_beta   90.00
_cell.angle_gamma   90.00
#
_symmetry.space_group_name_H-M   'P 1'
#
loop_
_entity.id
_entity.type
_entity.pdbx_description
1 polymer ?
#
loop_
_entity_poly.entity_id
_entity_poly.type
_entity_poly.pdbx_seq_one_letter_code
_entity_poly.pdbx_strand_id
1 'polypeptide(L)'
;MKTFTTTLLLCAGLAVAGAAQAQTAAPTAQYKRDLYGDWRVGYPAPTAKTSAQVAAELAQAKANGTYSFGQEDYPPPVASTQSESRAQVEQELQQAQVQGQMASDQEDYPPAAMAHSGMSDIH
;
A
#
# COMPACT_ATOMS: atom_id res chain seq x y z
N MET A 1 -18.74 42.12 7.47
CA MET A 1 -17.61 42.79 6.79
C MET A 1 -16.32 42.34 7.45
N LYS A 2 -15.42 41.72 6.68
CA LYS A 2 -13.93 41.76 6.80
C LYS A 2 -13.36 41.12 8.09
N THR A 3 -12.45 40.15 8.09
CA THR A 3 -11.33 39.82 7.18
C THR A 3 -10.90 38.37 7.42
N PHE A 4 -10.93 37.51 6.40
CA PHE A 4 -10.24 36.22 6.44
C PHE A 4 -8.77 36.47 6.08
N THR A 5 -7.89 36.30 7.07
CA THR A 5 -6.44 36.35 6.88
C THR A 5 -5.99 35.08 6.17
N THR A 6 -5.86 35.19 4.85
CA THR A 6 -5.27 34.17 3.97
C THR A 6 -3.77 34.09 4.21
N THR A 7 -3.33 33.15 5.04
CA THR A 7 -1.91 32.76 5.12
C THR A 7 -1.60 31.84 3.95
N LEU A 8 -1.14 32.45 2.86
CA LEU A 8 -0.67 31.75 1.66
C LEU A 8 0.71 31.17 1.99
N LEU A 9 0.74 29.90 2.42
CA LEU A 9 1.98 29.18 2.67
C LEU A 9 2.59 28.81 1.31
N LEU A 10 3.53 29.66 0.90
CA LEU A 10 4.40 29.51 -0.26
C LEU A 10 5.27 28.26 -0.05
N CYS A 11 4.79 27.08 -0.47
CA CYS A 11 5.61 25.89 -0.57
C CYS A 11 6.59 26.05 -1.73
N ALA A 12 7.68 26.78 -1.48
CA ALA A 12 8.86 26.75 -2.32
C ALA A 12 9.37 25.30 -2.39
N GLY A 13 9.56 24.83 -3.62
CA GLY A 13 9.80 23.43 -3.94
C GLY A 13 10.93 22.81 -3.14
N LEU A 14 10.57 21.88 -2.26
CA LEU A 14 11.49 20.81 -1.91
C LEU A 14 11.47 19.86 -3.11
N ALA A 15 12.48 19.99 -3.96
CA ALA A 15 12.82 18.92 -4.88
C ALA A 15 13.17 17.70 -4.02
N VAL A 16 12.18 16.85 -3.77
CA VAL A 16 12.43 15.45 -3.45
C VAL A 16 13.34 14.97 -4.56
N ALA A 17 14.60 14.72 -4.19
CA ALA A 17 15.47 13.88 -4.97
C ALA A 17 14.68 12.61 -5.20
N GLY A 18 14.14 12.47 -6.42
CA GLY A 18 13.35 11.32 -6.78
C GLY A 18 14.20 10.11 -6.46
N ALA A 19 13.75 9.30 -5.50
CA ALA A 19 14.11 7.90 -5.51
C ALA A 19 13.67 7.45 -6.90
N ALA A 20 14.64 7.26 -7.79
CA ALA A 20 14.41 6.59 -9.05
C ALA A 20 13.98 5.17 -8.65
N GLN A 21 12.68 5.00 -8.40
CA GLN A 21 12.06 3.69 -8.49
C GLN A 21 12.29 3.29 -9.94
N ALA A 22 13.36 2.51 -10.14
CA ALA A 22 13.60 1.83 -11.39
C ALA A 22 12.47 0.80 -11.51
N GLN A 23 11.31 1.24 -12.01
CA GLN A 23 10.30 0.36 -12.56
C GLN A 23 10.95 -0.30 -13.78
N THR A 24 11.62 -1.43 -13.55
CA THR A 24 12.08 -2.28 -14.65
C THR A 24 10.83 -2.84 -15.30
N ALA A 25 10.56 -2.44 -16.55
CA ALA A 25 9.52 -3.05 -17.35
C ALA A 25 9.68 -4.59 -17.31
N ALA A 26 8.58 -5.32 -17.10
CA ALA A 26 8.62 -6.77 -17.06
C ALA A 26 9.24 -7.29 -18.37
N PRO A 27 10.20 -8.24 -18.31
CA PRO A 27 10.83 -8.76 -19.50
C PRO A 27 9.78 -9.41 -20.40
N THR A 28 9.66 -8.93 -21.64
CA THR A 28 8.71 -9.49 -22.60
C THR A 28 9.17 -10.89 -23.02
N ALA A 29 8.27 -11.85 -22.91
CA ALA A 29 8.54 -13.23 -23.32
C ALA A 29 8.83 -13.29 -24.83
N GLN A 30 9.97 -13.87 -25.20
CA GLN A 30 10.29 -14.14 -26.60
C GLN A 30 9.91 -15.57 -26.96
N TYR A 31 8.95 -15.71 -27.87
CA TYR A 31 8.49 -16.99 -28.38
C TYR A 31 9.23 -17.32 -29.67
N LYS A 32 9.88 -18.48 -29.73
CA LYS A 32 10.56 -18.98 -30.92
C LYS A 32 10.25 -20.45 -31.13
N ARG A 33 9.98 -20.83 -32.38
CA ARG A 33 9.80 -22.24 -32.75
C ARG A 33 11.16 -22.83 -33.11
N ASP A 34 11.52 -23.94 -32.49
CA ASP A 34 12.79 -24.61 -32.77
C ASP A 34 12.77 -25.48 -34.04
N LEU A 35 13.91 -26.09 -34.34
CA LEU A 35 14.11 -26.90 -35.55
C LEU A 35 13.20 -28.14 -35.62
N TYR A 36 12.69 -28.61 -34.47
CA TYR A 36 11.80 -29.76 -34.35
C TYR A 36 10.33 -29.34 -34.24
N GLY A 37 10.04 -28.04 -34.36
CA GLY A 37 8.68 -27.50 -34.32
C GLY A 37 8.16 -27.20 -32.92
N ASP A 38 8.97 -27.34 -31.88
CA ASP A 38 8.55 -27.09 -30.50
C ASP A 38 8.69 -25.62 -30.11
N TRP A 39 7.76 -25.12 -29.31
CA TRP A 39 7.73 -23.73 -28.88
C TRP A 39 8.63 -23.50 -27.66
N ARG A 40 9.63 -22.64 -27.82
CA ARG A 40 10.51 -22.18 -26.74
C ARG A 40 10.13 -20.78 -26.29
N VAL A 41 10.08 -20.57 -24.98
CA VAL A 41 9.92 -19.26 -24.34
C VAL A 41 11.26 -18.86 -23.73
N GLY A 42 11.83 -17.75 -24.21
CA GLY A 42 13.00 -17.13 -23.63
C GLY A 42 12.62 -15.85 -22.89
N TYR A 43 13.17 -15.66 -21.70
CA TYR A 43 13.09 -14.38 -20.99
C TYR A 43 14.45 -13.70 -21.10
N PRO A 44 14.54 -12.46 -21.62
CA PRO A 44 15.79 -11.73 -21.58
C PRO A 44 16.21 -11.54 -20.12
N ALA A 45 17.49 -11.78 -19.83
CA ALA A 45 18.02 -11.54 -18.51
C ALA A 45 17.91 -10.03 -18.20
N PRO A 46 17.46 -9.65 -17.00
CA PRO A 46 17.45 -8.26 -16.59
C PRO A 46 18.89 -7.72 -16.55
N THR A 47 19.03 -6.41 -16.74
CA THR A 47 20.34 -5.76 -16.56
C THR A 47 20.81 -5.94 -15.12
N ALA A 48 22.01 -6.49 -14.95
CA ALA A 48 22.57 -6.72 -13.63
C ALA A 48 22.85 -5.38 -12.91
N LYS A 49 22.48 -5.29 -11.63
CA LYS A 49 22.80 -4.13 -10.80
C LYS A 49 24.31 -4.05 -10.56
N THR A 50 24.84 -2.85 -10.51
CA THR A 50 26.24 -2.65 -10.11
C THR A 50 26.38 -2.84 -8.60
N SER A 51 27.60 -3.18 -8.14
CA SER A 51 27.89 -3.28 -6.70
C SER A 51 27.56 -1.99 -5.95
N ALA A 52 27.79 -0.83 -6.58
CA ALA A 52 27.44 0.47 -6.03
C ALA A 52 25.92 0.65 -5.85
N GLN A 53 25.11 0.21 -6.81
CA GLN A 53 23.64 0.25 -6.69
C GLN A 53 23.16 -0.66 -5.56
N VAL A 54 23.69 -1.88 -5.47
CA VAL A 54 23.34 -2.83 -4.40
C VAL A 54 23.71 -2.28 -3.03
N ALA A 55 24.89 -1.65 -2.89
CA ALA A 55 25.32 -1.04 -1.63
C ALA A 55 24.41 0.14 -1.22
N ALA A 56 23.99 0.96 -2.18
CA ALA A 56 23.06 2.07 -1.92
C ALA A 56 21.69 1.56 -1.46
N GLU A 57 21.14 0.54 -2.13
CA GLU A 57 19.86 -0.08 -1.75
C GLU A 57 19.93 -0.72 -0.36
N LEU A 58 21.04 -1.39 -0.03
CA LEU A 58 21.27 -1.95 1.30
C LEU A 58 21.28 -0.85 2.37
N ALA A 59 22.02 0.24 2.12
CA ALA A 59 22.07 1.37 3.05
C ALA A 59 20.68 1.99 3.27
N GLN A 60 19.90 2.12 2.19
CA GLN A 60 18.52 2.61 2.26
C GLN A 60 17.61 1.65 3.05
N ALA A 61 17.69 0.34 2.81
CA ALA A 61 16.87 -0.65 3.52
C ALA A 61 17.17 -0.65 5.03
N LYS A 62 18.45 -0.49 5.40
CA LYS A 62 18.87 -0.33 6.80
C LYS A 62 18.32 0.96 7.42
N ALA A 63 18.35 2.08 6.68
CA ALA A 63 17.82 3.35 7.15
C ALA A 63 16.29 3.32 7.31
N ASN A 64 15.59 2.62 6.42
CA ASN A 64 14.13 2.51 6.43
C ASN A 64 13.61 1.43 7.38
N GLY A 65 14.50 0.70 8.07
CA GLY A 65 14.11 -0.39 8.97
C GLY A 65 13.50 -1.61 8.27
N THR A 66 13.58 -1.69 6.95
CA THR A 66 13.08 -2.85 6.16
C THR A 66 14.14 -3.95 6.04
N TYR A 67 15.34 -3.72 6.53
CA TYR A 67 16.39 -4.71 6.64
C TYR A 67 16.40 -5.33 8.04
N SER A 68 16.27 -6.65 8.11
CA SER A 68 16.35 -7.41 9.35
C SER A 68 17.74 -8.02 9.56
N PHE A 69 18.22 -8.02 10.80
CA PHE A 69 19.49 -8.64 11.18
C PHE A 69 19.22 -10.01 11.79
N GLY A 70 19.62 -11.08 11.10
CA GLY A 70 19.49 -12.46 11.60
C GLY A 70 18.42 -13.28 10.89
N GLN A 71 18.29 -14.55 11.29
CA GLN A 71 17.39 -15.52 10.65
C GLN A 71 16.00 -15.60 11.31
N GLU A 72 15.84 -15.04 12.52
CA GLU A 72 14.61 -15.18 13.32
C GLU A 72 13.56 -14.11 13.00
N ASP A 73 13.98 -12.96 12.48
CA ASP A 73 13.11 -11.83 12.10
C ASP A 73 12.91 -11.75 10.58
N TYR A 74 12.75 -12.90 9.91
CA TYR A 74 12.38 -12.96 8.49
C TYR A 74 10.94 -13.49 8.33
N PRO A 75 10.03 -12.75 7.67
CA PRO A 75 10.27 -11.47 6.98
C PRO A 75 10.47 -10.30 7.96
N PRO A 76 11.16 -9.21 7.54
CA PRO A 76 11.28 -8.00 8.34
C PRO A 76 9.89 -7.51 8.76
N PRO A 77 9.70 -7.02 9.99
CA PRO A 77 8.43 -6.48 10.41
C PRO A 77 8.02 -5.36 9.46
N VAL A 78 6.89 -5.54 8.78
CA VAL A 78 6.26 -4.44 8.05
C VAL A 78 5.86 -3.40 9.09
N ALA A 79 6.39 -2.18 8.95
CA ALA A 79 5.98 -1.09 9.82
C ALA A 79 4.46 -0.93 9.66
N SER A 80 3.70 -1.24 10.72
CA SER A 80 2.25 -1.06 10.72
C SER A 80 1.99 0.43 10.64
N THR A 81 1.75 0.94 9.44
CA THR A 81 1.53 2.36 9.20
C THR A 81 0.16 2.73 9.76
N GLN A 82 0.16 3.18 11.02
CA GLN A 82 -0.97 3.74 11.76
C GLN A 82 -1.99 2.71 12.26
N SER A 83 -1.80 2.29 13.52
CA SER A 83 -2.91 1.78 14.33
C SER A 83 -3.67 2.97 14.90
N GLU A 84 -5.00 2.93 14.89
CA GLU A 84 -5.80 3.98 15.50
C GLU A 84 -5.54 4.06 17.00
N SER A 85 -5.59 5.29 17.53
CA SER A 85 -5.48 5.46 18.97
C SER A 85 -6.73 4.92 19.65
N ARG A 86 -6.60 4.41 20.88
CA ARG A 86 -7.76 4.00 21.69
C ARG A 86 -8.84 5.09 21.75
N ALA A 87 -8.43 6.35 21.89
CA ALA A 87 -9.35 7.49 21.93
C ALA A 87 -10.14 7.67 20.63
N GLN A 88 -9.50 7.41 19.48
CA GLN A 88 -10.12 7.51 18.16
C GLN A 88 -11.17 6.40 17.96
N VAL A 89 -10.80 5.17 18.32
CA VAL A 89 -11.72 4.02 18.30
C VAL A 89 -12.93 4.26 19.21
N GLU A 90 -12.72 4.83 20.40
CA GLU A 90 -13.81 5.18 21.33
C GLU A 90 -14.73 6.27 20.74
N GLN A 91 -14.18 7.25 20.03
CA GLN A 91 -14.95 8.28 19.34
C GLN A 91 -15.79 7.71 18.21
N GLU A 92 -15.22 6.84 17.37
CA GLU A 92 -15.95 6.17 16.28
C GLU A 92 -17.04 5.25 16.81
N LEU A 93 -16.77 4.51 17.88
CA LEU A 93 -17.76 3.65 18.53
C LEU A 93 -18.93 4.49 19.09
N GLN A 94 -18.65 5.62 19.73
CA GLN A 94 -19.70 6.52 20.21
C GLN A 94 -20.51 7.12 19.05
N GLN A 95 -19.83 7.49 17.97
CA GLN A 95 -20.46 8.02 16.77
C GLN A 95 -21.37 6.98 16.08
N ALA A 96 -20.93 5.73 15.97
CA ALA A 96 -21.71 4.63 15.39
C ALA A 96 -22.97 4.32 16.23
N GLN A 97 -22.86 4.37 17.56
CA GLN A 97 -24.01 4.23 18.47
C GLN A 97 -25.05 5.33 18.26
N VAL A 98 -24.62 6.60 18.19
CA VAL A 98 -25.53 7.73 17.97
C VAL A 98 -26.20 7.67 16.59
N GLN A 99 -25.48 7.16 15.58
CA GLN A 99 -26.01 6.97 14.23
C GLN A 99 -26.89 5.72 14.08
N GLY A 100 -27.06 4.91 15.12
CA GLY A 100 -27.85 3.67 15.06
C GLY A 100 -27.24 2.62 14.13
N GLN A 101 -25.92 2.62 13.95
CA GLN A 101 -25.19 1.68 13.10
C GLN A 101 -24.76 0.40 13.84
N MET A 102 -25.06 0.32 15.14
CA MET A 102 -24.76 -0.84 15.97
C MET A 102 -25.92 -1.83 15.92
N ALA A 103 -25.62 -3.13 15.80
CA ALA A 103 -26.61 -4.18 16.05
C ALA A 103 -26.98 -4.17 17.54
N SER A 104 -28.27 -4.20 17.85
CA SER A 104 -28.74 -4.13 19.24
C SER A 104 -28.49 -5.45 20.00
N ASP A 105 -28.54 -6.57 19.27
CA ASP A 105 -28.38 -7.93 19.76
C ASP A 105 -27.77 -8.84 18.67
N GLN A 106 -27.39 -10.08 19.03
CA GLN A 106 -26.80 -11.05 18.10
C GLN A 106 -27.71 -11.41 16.91
N GLU A 107 -29.03 -11.36 17.11
CA GLU A 107 -30.05 -11.64 16.07
C GLU A 107 -30.30 -10.43 15.14
N ASP A 108 -29.79 -9.25 15.51
CA ASP A 108 -29.93 -7.98 14.78
C ASP A 108 -28.71 -7.70 13.87
N TYR A 109 -27.90 -8.74 13.60
CA TYR A 109 -26.75 -8.66 12.69
C TYR A 109 -27.09 -9.23 11.30
N PRO A 110 -26.87 -8.47 10.21
CA PRO A 110 -26.26 -7.15 10.16
C PRO A 110 -27.26 -6.03 10.53
N PRO A 111 -26.79 -4.91 11.12
CA PRO A 111 -27.65 -3.77 11.47
C PRO A 111 -28.43 -3.27 10.24
N ALA A 112 -29.66 -2.78 10.45
CA ALA A 112 -30.62 -2.44 9.39
C ALA A 112 -30.07 -1.49 8.30
N ALA A 113 -29.14 -0.60 8.65
CA ALA A 113 -28.42 0.28 7.72
C ALA A 113 -27.54 -0.49 6.71
N MET A 114 -26.99 -1.64 7.11
CA MET A 114 -26.21 -2.52 6.23
C MET A 114 -27.07 -3.56 5.50
N ALA A 115 -28.25 -3.90 6.05
CA ALA A 115 -29.15 -4.91 5.48
C ALA A 115 -29.73 -4.54 4.09
N HIS A 116 -29.71 -3.25 3.70
CA HIS A 116 -30.28 -2.76 2.44
C HIS A 116 -29.29 -2.56 1.28
N SER A 117 -27.99 -2.76 1.50
CA SER A 117 -26.97 -2.55 0.44
C SER A 117 -26.79 -3.73 -0.52
N GLY A 118 -27.48 -4.86 -0.31
CA GLY A 118 -27.25 -6.10 -1.06
C GLY A 118 -28.44 -6.69 -1.83
N MET A 119 -29.66 -6.15 -1.68
CA MET A 119 -30.87 -6.86 -2.13
C MET A 119 -31.85 -6.04 -2.98
N SER A 120 -31.45 -4.87 -3.47
CA SER A 120 -32.36 -3.96 -4.19
C SER A 120 -31.82 -3.57 -5.55
N ASP A 121 -31.57 -4.55 -6.43
CA ASP A 121 -31.40 -4.32 -7.89
C ASP A 121 -31.69 -5.59 -8.71
N ILE A 122 -32.77 -6.30 -8.38
CA ILE A 122 -33.36 -7.30 -9.29
C ILE A 122 -34.88 -7.09 -9.29
N HIS A 123 -35.36 -6.25 -10.21
CA HIS A 123 -36.76 -6.19 -10.60
C HIS A 123 -36.85 -6.04 -12.12
#